data_AF-A0A529XP53-F1
#
_entry.id   AF-A0A529XP53-F1
#
_cell.length_a   1.000
_cell.length_b   1.000
_cell.length_c   1.000
_cell.angle_alpha   90.00
_cell.angle_beta   90.00
_cell.angle_gamma   90.00
#
_symmetry.space_group_name_H-M   'P 1'
#
loop_
_entity.id
_entity.type
_entity.pdbx_description
1 polymer ?
#
loop_
_entity_poly.entity_id
_entity_poly.type
_entity_poly.pdbx_seq_one_letter_code
_entity_poly.pdbx_strand_id
1 'polypeptide(L)'
;EVHTNHETTADYIKIIADVGAPASEVVTAATVVSRFNVTKKPYDDQKVRQAMLLAVDNATVLQLGYGNAGTPAENHHVAPIHPEYVKLPEVKRDVAKA
;
A
#
# COMPACT_ATOMS: atom_id res chain seq x y z
N GLU A 1 22.98 18.23 -14.74
CA GLU A 1 21.79 18.24 -15.61
C GLU A 1 21.11 16.88 -15.48
N VAL A 2 19.79 16.84 -15.21
CA VAL A 2 19.00 15.61 -15.08
C VAL A 2 17.86 15.72 -16.08
N HIS A 3 17.78 14.79 -17.03
CA HIS A 3 16.75 14.80 -18.08
C HIS A 3 15.47 14.10 -17.63
N THR A 4 15.59 13.04 -16.83
CA THR A 4 14.47 12.24 -16.33
C THR A 4 14.72 11.78 -14.91
N ASN A 5 13.65 11.68 -14.13
CA ASN A 5 13.65 11.06 -12.81
C ASN A 5 12.80 9.78 -12.88
N HIS A 6 13.35 8.64 -12.48
CA HIS A 6 12.65 7.36 -12.57
C HIS A 6 11.50 7.24 -11.57
N GLU A 7 11.68 7.78 -10.36
CA GLU A 7 10.72 7.67 -9.28
C GLU A 7 10.66 8.98 -8.48
N THR A 8 9.44 9.48 -8.26
CA THR A 8 9.17 10.61 -7.37
C THR A 8 8.24 10.11 -6.28
N THR A 9 8.65 10.18 -5.02
CA THR A 9 7.78 9.83 -3.90
C THR A 9 6.69 10.90 -3.72
N ALA A 10 5.57 10.50 -3.11
CA ALA A 10 4.37 11.34 -2.96
C ALA A 10 4.67 12.77 -2.46
N ASP A 11 5.57 12.89 -1.49
CA ASP A 11 5.93 14.16 -0.83
C ASP A 11 6.58 15.19 -1.78
N TYR A 12 7.26 14.72 -2.83
CA TYR A 12 8.01 15.60 -3.74
C TYR A 12 7.28 15.87 -5.06
N ILE A 13 6.14 15.22 -5.34
CA ILE A 13 5.40 15.40 -6.59
C ILE A 13 5.09 16.88 -6.83
N LYS A 14 4.54 17.56 -5.81
CA LYS A 14 4.20 18.99 -5.92
C LYS A 14 5.44 19.86 -6.12
N ILE A 15 6.51 19.60 -5.37
CA ILE A 15 7.76 20.38 -5.47
C ILE A 15 8.36 20.26 -6.87
N ILE A 16 8.39 19.05 -7.43
CA ILE A 16 8.92 18.78 -8.77
C ILE A 16 8.03 19.40 -9.86
N ALA A 17 6.71 19.36 -9.69
CA ALA A 17 5.79 20.05 -10.57
C ALA A 17 5.97 21.58 -10.52
N ASP A 18 6.15 22.15 -9.33
CA ASP A 18 6.31 23.60 -9.11
C ASP A 18 7.61 24.15 -9.75
N VAL A 19 8.65 23.32 -9.93
CA VAL A 19 9.88 23.69 -10.67
C VAL A 19 9.76 23.49 -12.19
N GLY A 20 8.57 23.12 -12.68
CA GLY A 20 8.27 23.03 -14.11
C GLY A 20 8.64 21.71 -14.79
N ALA A 21 8.97 20.66 -14.02
CA ALA A 21 9.22 19.34 -14.59
C ALA A 21 7.88 18.63 -14.89
N PRO A 22 7.66 18.14 -16.13
CA PRO A 22 6.44 17.44 -16.48
C PRO A 22 6.32 16.11 -15.75
N ALA A 23 5.16 15.87 -15.13
CA ALA A 23 4.86 14.62 -14.45
C ALA A 23 4.41 13.54 -15.44
N SER A 24 4.82 12.29 -15.19
CA SER A 24 4.29 11.09 -15.81
C SER A 24 3.89 10.12 -14.70
N GLU A 25 2.70 9.54 -14.80
CA GLU A 25 2.15 8.65 -13.78
C GLU A 25 1.82 7.29 -14.40
N VAL A 26 2.23 6.22 -13.72
CA VAL A 26 1.88 4.84 -14.07
C VAL A 26 1.73 4.02 -12.80
N VAL A 27 0.69 3.18 -12.74
CA VAL A 27 0.51 2.22 -11.65
C VAL A 27 1.57 1.13 -11.79
N THR A 28 2.34 0.92 -10.73
CA THR A 28 3.39 -0.11 -10.67
C THR A 28 2.92 -1.34 -9.89
N ALA A 29 3.70 -2.41 -9.94
CA ALA A 29 3.49 -3.57 -9.06
C ALA A 29 4.10 -3.38 -7.65
N ALA A 30 4.62 -2.19 -7.32
CA ALA A 30 5.16 -1.92 -5.99
C ALA A 30 4.02 -1.85 -4.97
N THR A 31 4.19 -2.54 -3.83
CA THR A 31 3.18 -2.56 -2.76
C THR A 31 3.86 -2.34 -1.42
N VAL A 32 3.42 -1.31 -0.69
CA VAL A 32 3.83 -1.10 0.70
C VAL A 32 3.14 -2.15 1.57
N VAL A 33 3.93 -2.89 2.35
CA VAL A 33 3.42 -3.96 3.21
C VAL A 33 4.03 -3.89 4.60
N SER A 34 3.20 -4.14 5.62
CA SER A 34 3.65 -4.45 6.98
C SER A 34 3.49 -5.95 7.21
N ARG A 35 4.56 -6.62 7.63
CA ARG A 35 4.58 -8.07 7.82
C ARG A 35 4.86 -8.41 9.28
N PHE A 36 4.13 -9.40 9.78
CA PHE A 36 4.34 -9.93 11.12
C PHE A 36 5.54 -10.87 11.16
N ASN A 37 6.35 -10.77 12.21
CA ASN A 37 7.38 -11.77 12.48
C ASN A 37 6.74 -12.99 13.15
N VAL A 38 6.30 -13.95 12.34
CA VAL A 38 5.51 -15.12 12.76
C VAL A 38 6.22 -16.07 13.74
N THR A 39 7.51 -15.86 14.00
CA THR A 39 8.29 -16.67 14.96
C THR A 39 8.41 -16.02 16.35
N LYS A 40 7.86 -14.82 16.53
CA LYS A 40 8.00 -14.02 17.75
C LYS A 40 6.63 -13.69 18.32
N LYS A 41 6.47 -13.90 19.63
CA LYS A 41 5.29 -13.45 20.38
C LYS A 41 5.11 -11.92 20.26
N PRO A 42 3.87 -11.42 20.09
CA PRO A 42 2.60 -12.16 20.07
C PRO A 42 2.17 -12.65 18.66
N TYR A 43 3.03 -12.49 17.65
CA TYR A 43 2.71 -12.74 16.25
C TYR A 43 2.84 -14.21 15.81
N ASP A 44 3.32 -15.08 16.69
CA ASP A 44 3.25 -16.53 16.53
C ASP A 44 1.79 -17.03 16.52
N ASP A 45 0.89 -16.38 17.26
CA ASP A 45 -0.55 -16.65 17.22
C ASP A 45 -1.20 -16.11 15.93
N GLN A 46 -1.82 -17.00 15.16
CA GLN A 46 -2.57 -16.65 13.95
C GLN A 46 -3.76 -15.72 14.25
N LYS A 47 -4.41 -15.87 15.40
CA LYS A 47 -5.56 -15.04 15.79
C LYS A 47 -5.15 -13.59 15.95
N VAL A 48 -3.97 -13.32 16.53
CA VAL A 48 -3.42 -11.96 16.67
C VAL A 48 -3.19 -11.33 15.29
N ARG A 49 -2.67 -12.10 14.32
CA ARG A 49 -2.46 -11.61 12.95
C ARG A 49 -3.77 -11.34 12.21
N GLN A 50 -4.77 -12.21 12.40
CA GLN A 50 -6.10 -12.03 11.81
C GLN A 50 -6.84 -10.83 12.41
N ALA A 51 -6.79 -10.67 13.75
CA ALA A 51 -7.30 -9.51 14.45
C ALA A 51 -6.70 -8.22 13.90
N MET A 52 -5.36 -8.20 13.70
CA MET A 52 -4.75 -6.99 13.15
C MET A 52 -5.16 -6.67 11.73
N LEU A 53 -5.36 -7.68 10.89
CA LEU A 53 -5.84 -7.46 9.53
C LEU A 53 -7.25 -6.85 9.53
N LEU A 54 -8.11 -7.23 10.48
CA LEU A 54 -9.45 -6.66 10.65
C LEU A 54 -9.45 -5.28 11.33
N ALA A 55 -8.45 -4.97 12.16
CA ALA A 55 -8.39 -3.70 12.87
C ALA A 55 -7.93 -2.52 11.98
N VAL A 56 -7.19 -2.80 10.91
CA VAL A 56 -6.56 -1.81 10.03
C VAL A 56 -7.44 -1.48 8.83
N ASP A 57 -7.55 -0.19 8.49
CA ASP A 57 -8.15 0.27 7.24
C ASP A 57 -7.04 0.74 6.29
N ASN A 58 -6.85 0.00 5.19
CA ASN A 58 -5.82 0.26 4.20
C ASN A 58 -6.03 1.60 3.48
N ALA A 59 -7.27 2.08 3.33
CA ALA A 59 -7.55 3.38 2.71
C ALA A 59 -7.04 4.52 3.60
N THR A 60 -7.32 4.45 4.91
CA THR A 60 -6.78 5.41 5.89
C THR A 60 -5.24 5.37 5.93
N VAL A 61 -4.62 4.19 5.88
CA VAL A 61 -3.15 4.05 5.84
C VAL A 61 -2.56 4.68 4.58
N LEU A 62 -3.16 4.45 3.41
CA LEU A 62 -2.71 5.05 2.15
C LEU A 62 -2.80 6.58 2.19
N GLN A 63 -3.91 7.11 2.71
CA GLN A 63 -4.11 8.55 2.82
C GLN A 63 -3.05 9.20 3.73
N LEU A 64 -2.85 8.64 4.93
CA LEU A 64 -1.95 9.22 5.93
C LEU A 64 -0.47 8.96 5.63
N GLY A 65 -0.14 7.80 5.07
CA GLY A 65 1.24 7.36 4.85
C GLY A 65 1.79 7.68 3.46
N TYR A 66 0.93 7.90 2.46
CA TYR A 66 1.37 8.11 1.08
C TYR A 66 0.54 9.16 0.32
N GLY A 67 -0.27 9.97 1.03
CA GLY A 67 -0.99 11.09 0.43
C GLY A 67 -1.95 10.71 -0.70
N ASN A 68 -2.48 9.47 -0.69
CA ASN A 68 -3.28 8.90 -1.79
C ASN A 68 -2.56 8.76 -3.14
N ALA A 69 -1.21 8.77 -3.17
CA ALA A 69 -0.43 8.53 -4.39
C ALA A 69 -0.37 7.04 -4.76
N GLY A 70 -1.52 6.39 -4.92
CA GLY A 70 -1.62 4.97 -5.24
C GLY A 70 -3.04 4.43 -5.04
N THR A 71 -3.16 3.11 -4.92
CA THR A 71 -4.44 2.42 -4.67
C THR A 71 -4.38 1.59 -3.38
N PRO A 72 -5.52 1.42 -2.67
CA PRO A 72 -5.55 0.54 -1.49
C PRO A 72 -5.17 -0.90 -1.85
N ALA A 73 -4.30 -1.51 -1.05
CA ALA A 73 -3.88 -2.89 -1.23
C ALA A 73 -4.97 -3.89 -0.78
N GLU A 74 -5.11 -5.00 -1.50
CA GLU A 74 -6.11 -6.06 -1.24
C GLU A 74 -5.62 -7.14 -0.24
N ASN A 75 -4.52 -6.89 0.48
CA ASN A 75 -3.90 -7.82 1.43
C ASN A 75 -3.47 -9.18 0.82
N HIS A 76 -3.09 -9.19 -0.47
CA HIS A 76 -2.41 -10.30 -1.14
C HIS A 76 -1.27 -9.80 -2.05
N HIS A 77 -0.41 -10.71 -2.52
CA HIS A 77 0.85 -10.37 -3.21
C HIS A 77 0.74 -10.22 -4.74
N VAL A 78 -0.47 -10.14 -5.29
CA VAL A 78 -0.68 -10.08 -6.75
C VAL A 78 -1.23 -8.71 -7.12
N ALA A 79 -0.43 -7.91 -7.81
CA ALA A 79 -0.85 -6.58 -8.25
C ALA A 79 -1.96 -6.68 -9.34
N PRO A 80 -2.88 -5.71 -9.42
CA PRO A 80 -3.94 -5.71 -10.44
C PRO A 80 -3.47 -5.77 -11.90
N ILE A 81 -2.25 -5.29 -12.17
CA ILE A 81 -1.64 -5.33 -13.51
C ILE A 81 -1.08 -6.70 -13.89
N HIS A 82 -1.00 -7.64 -12.94
CA HIS A 82 -0.43 -8.97 -13.17
C HIS A 82 -1.42 -9.84 -13.98
N PRO A 83 -0.99 -10.61 -15.00
CA PRO A 83 -1.89 -11.43 -15.82
C PRO A 83 -2.72 -12.44 -15.04
N GLU A 84 -2.18 -12.93 -13.91
CA GLU A 84 -2.86 -13.90 -13.03
C GLU A 84 -3.65 -13.24 -11.89
N TYR A 85 -3.88 -11.92 -11.97
CA TYR A 85 -4.67 -11.23 -10.97
C TYR A 85 -6.11 -11.76 -10.94
N VAL A 86 -6.54 -12.16 -9.74
CA VAL A 86 -7.92 -12.54 -9.46
C VAL A 86 -8.38 -11.75 -8.25
N LYS A 87 -9.46 -10.99 -8.42
CA LYS A 87 -10.05 -10.20 -7.34
C LYS A 87 -10.56 -11.14 -6.25
N LEU A 88 -10.04 -10.99 -5.03
CA LEU A 88 -10.46 -11.76 -3.87
C LEU A 88 -11.60 -11.05 -3.13
N PRO A 89 -12.38 -11.76 -2.29
CA PRO A 89 -13.31 -11.11 -1.38
C PRO A 89 -12.59 -10.09 -0.51
N GLU A 90 -13.10 -8.85 -0.51
CA GLU A 90 -12.53 -7.76 0.27
C GLU A 90 -12.59 -8.06 1.77
N VAL A 91 -11.46 -7.90 2.46
CA VAL A 91 -11.44 -7.94 3.92
C VAL A 91 -11.63 -6.53 4.46
N LYS A 92 -12.86 -6.21 4.82
CA LYS A 92 -13.22 -4.91 5.40
C LYS A 92 -12.74 -4.80 6.84
N ARG A 93 -12.40 -3.58 7.25
CA ARG A 93 -12.11 -3.26 8.66
C ARG A 93 -13.33 -3.56 9.52
N ASP A 94 -13.12 -4.33 10.59
CA ASP A 94 -14.11 -4.69 11.60
C ASP A 94 -13.45 -4.74 12.97
N VAL A 95 -13.58 -3.64 13.72
CA VAL A 95 -12.95 -3.47 15.05
C VAL A 95 -13.64 -4.33 16.12
N ALA A 96 -14.92 -4.68 15.95
CA ALA A 96 -15.63 -5.49 16.93
C ALA A 96 -15.26 -6.98 16.81
N LYS A 97 -14.91 -7.42 15.60
CA LYS A 97 -14.47 -8.78 15.31
C LYS A 97 -12.97 -8.99 15.50
N ALA A 98 -12.18 -7.92 15.44
CA ALA A 98 -10.74 -7.93 15.73
C ALA A 98 -10.47 -8.25 17.20
#